data_AF-A0A8J4H8W9-F1
#
_entry.id   AF-A0A8J4H8W9-F1
#
_cell.length_a   1.000
_cell.length_b   1.000
_cell.length_c   1.000
_cell.angle_alpha   90.00
_cell.angle_beta   90.00
_cell.angle_gamma   90.00
#
_symmetry.space_group_name_H-M   'P 1'
#
loop_
_entity.id
_entity.type
_entity.pdbx_description
1 polymer ?
#
loop_
_entity_poly.entity_id
_entity_poly.type
_entity_poly.pdbx_seq_one_letter_code
_entity_poly.pdbx_strand_id
1 'polypeptide(L)'
;MSAPALPDSAPEGPSPLEILLAVMRAKWAEGDADGAALLARAAAPYLHPRRAPQASPSARAKPAPQHLSDAELLREIQRLAPGSDGFAPGGDAQEKNPDLLDGLGASRAGSGGPAPGGASPGADR
;
A
#
# COMPACT_ATOMS: atom_id res chain seq x y z
N MET A 1 1.09 40.62 -31.93
CA MET A 1 -0.12 39.78 -32.03
C MET A 1 0.05 38.64 -31.04
N SER A 2 -0.57 38.72 -29.87
CA SER A 2 -0.47 37.69 -28.83
C SER A 2 -1.42 36.54 -29.16
N ALA A 3 -0.92 35.31 -29.13
CA ALA A 3 -1.73 34.12 -29.36
C ALA A 3 -2.76 33.93 -28.22
N PRO A 4 -3.99 33.50 -28.53
CA PRO A 4 -4.98 33.17 -27.50
C PRO A 4 -4.51 31.93 -26.73
N ALA A 5 -4.47 32.04 -25.40
CA ALA A 5 -4.22 30.92 -24.51
C ALA A 5 -5.31 29.86 -24.73
N LEU A 6 -4.91 28.65 -25.09
CA LEU A 6 -5.83 27.50 -25.18
C LEU A 6 -6.43 27.24 -23.80
N PRO A 7 -7.75 26.98 -23.70
CA PRO A 7 -8.35 26.57 -22.45
C PRO A 7 -7.72 25.24 -22.01
N ASP A 8 -7.22 25.21 -20.78
CA ASP A 8 -6.73 24.02 -20.10
C ASP A 8 -7.93 23.09 -19.87
N SER A 9 -8.29 22.30 -20.88
CA SER A 9 -9.40 21.35 -20.81
C SER A 9 -9.02 20.23 -19.84
N ALA A 10 -9.34 20.43 -18.56
CA ALA A 10 -9.34 19.36 -17.58
C ALA A 10 -10.27 18.24 -18.09
N PRO A 11 -9.90 16.95 -17.90
CA PRO A 11 -10.72 15.84 -18.35
C PRO A 11 -12.11 15.92 -17.67
N GLU A 12 -13.18 16.02 -18.47
CA GLU A 12 -14.59 16.09 -18.01
C GLU A 12 -15.12 14.75 -17.47
N GLY A 13 -14.30 13.99 -16.75
CA GLY A 13 -14.65 12.68 -16.21
C GLY A 13 -14.31 12.55 -14.73
N PRO A 14 -14.92 11.59 -14.02
CA PRO A 14 -14.57 11.31 -12.63
C PRO A 14 -13.09 10.97 -12.53
N SER A 15 -12.40 11.62 -11.59
CA SER A 15 -11.01 11.33 -11.32
C SER A 15 -10.86 9.89 -10.81
N PRO A 16 -9.70 9.24 -11.06
CA PRO A 16 -9.44 7.90 -10.53
C PRO A 16 -9.66 7.80 -9.02
N LEU A 17 -9.33 8.86 -8.26
CA LEU A 17 -9.57 8.93 -6.82
C LEU A 17 -11.06 8.85 -6.48
N GLU A 18 -11.90 9.61 -7.18
CA GLU A 18 -13.35 9.61 -6.95
C GLU A 18 -13.97 8.24 -7.21
N ILE A 19 -13.54 7.57 -8.28
CA ILE A 19 -13.97 6.20 -8.61
C ILE A 19 -13.58 5.25 -7.47
N LEU A 20 -12.32 5.28 -7.04
CA LEU A 20 -11.82 4.41 -5.96
C LEU A 20 -12.58 4.64 -4.65
N LEU A 21 -12.83 5.89 -4.26
CA LEU A 21 -13.56 6.23 -3.05
C LEU A 21 -15.05 5.88 -3.12
N ALA A 22 -15.66 5.94 -4.30
CA ALA A 22 -17.06 5.52 -4.50
C ALA A 22 -17.20 4.00 -4.31
N VAL A 23 -16.35 3.21 -4.97
CA VAL A 23 -16.39 1.75 -4.87
C VAL A 23 -16.02 1.29 -3.45
N MET A 24 -15.04 1.93 -2.81
CA MET A 24 -14.66 1.63 -1.42
C MET A 24 -15.85 1.78 -0.46
N ARG A 25 -16.64 2.85 -0.60
CA ARG A 25 -17.82 3.10 0.23
C ARG A 25 -18.94 2.11 -0.04
N ALA A 26 -19.14 1.71 -1.30
CA ALA A 26 -20.11 0.68 -1.65
C ALA A 26 -19.73 -0.66 -1.00
N LYS A 27 -18.46 -1.06 -1.08
CA LYS A 27 -17.92 -2.27 -0.44
C LYS A 27 -18.09 -2.25 1.08
N TRP A 28 -17.82 -1.12 1.70
CA TRP A 28 -18.07 -0.95 3.13
C TRP A 28 -19.55 -1.10 3.50
N ALA A 29 -20.46 -0.54 2.70
CA ALA A 29 -21.90 -0.65 2.92
C ALA A 29 -22.43 -2.09 2.72
N GLU A 30 -21.77 -2.88 1.86
CA GLU A 30 -22.02 -4.32 1.68
C GLU A 30 -21.50 -5.18 2.86
N GLY A 31 -20.76 -4.59 3.80
CA GLY A 31 -20.09 -5.33 4.90
C GLY A 31 -18.76 -5.97 4.49
N ASP A 32 -18.28 -5.73 3.27
CA ASP A 32 -17.00 -6.22 2.75
C ASP A 32 -15.85 -5.28 3.18
N ALA A 33 -15.47 -5.42 4.45
CA ALA A 33 -14.42 -4.59 5.06
C ALA A 33 -13.04 -4.82 4.41
N ASP A 34 -12.72 -6.06 4.01
CA ASP A 34 -11.44 -6.41 3.39
C ASP A 34 -11.33 -5.79 1.99
N GLY A 35 -12.40 -5.86 1.18
CA GLY A 35 -12.47 -5.20 -0.12
C GLY A 35 -12.34 -3.68 -0.01
N ALA A 36 -13.01 -3.08 0.98
CA ALA A 36 -12.86 -1.64 1.26
C ALA A 36 -11.42 -1.27 1.66
N ALA A 37 -10.75 -2.07 2.49
CA ALA A 37 -9.37 -1.83 2.89
C ALA A 37 -8.38 -1.90 1.72
N LEU A 38 -8.57 -2.84 0.78
CA LEU A 38 -7.76 -2.93 -0.43
C LEU A 38 -7.92 -1.68 -1.32
N LEU A 39 -9.15 -1.21 -1.49
CA LEU A 39 -9.44 0.01 -2.26
C LEU A 39 -8.87 1.26 -1.59
N ALA A 40 -8.89 1.33 -0.26
CA ALA A 40 -8.25 2.41 0.50
C ALA A 40 -6.73 2.48 0.24
N ARG A 41 -6.05 1.32 0.21
CA ARG A 41 -4.61 1.25 -0.11
C ARG A 41 -4.34 1.68 -1.56
N ALA A 42 -5.20 1.27 -2.50
CA ALA A 42 -5.10 1.68 -3.89
C ALA A 42 -5.33 3.19 -4.10
N ALA A 43 -6.13 3.83 -3.24
CA ALA A 43 -6.39 5.27 -3.27
C ALA A 43 -5.25 6.11 -2.68
N ALA A 44 -4.41 5.54 -1.80
CA ALA A 44 -3.36 6.28 -1.08
C ALA A 44 -2.41 7.12 -1.98
N PRO A 45 -1.97 6.66 -3.17
CA PRO A 45 -1.11 7.46 -4.06
C PRO A 45 -1.79 8.72 -4.61
N TYR A 46 -3.13 8.77 -4.61
CA TYR A 46 -3.91 9.88 -5.15
C TYR A 46 -4.36 10.87 -4.06
N LEU A 47 -4.37 10.46 -2.79
CA LEU A 47 -4.73 11.33 -1.66
C LEU A 47 -3.68 12.40 -1.36
N HIS A 48 -2.42 12.08 -1.64
CA HIS A 48 -1.32 13.03 -1.53
C HIS A 48 -0.83 13.31 -2.95
N PRO A 49 -1.15 14.48 -3.54
CA PRO A 49 -0.49 14.87 -4.78
C PRO A 49 1.00 14.78 -4.50
N ARG A 50 1.70 13.89 -5.23
CA ARG A 50 3.15 13.73 -5.11
C ARG A 50 3.71 15.14 -5.16
N ARG A 51 4.25 15.62 -4.04
CA ARG A 51 5.00 16.87 -4.06
C ARG A 51 6.08 16.60 -5.09
N ALA A 52 5.95 17.21 -6.28
CA ALA A 52 7.06 17.30 -7.22
C ALA A 52 8.26 17.70 -6.37
N PRO A 53 9.42 17.05 -6.50
CA PRO A 53 10.57 17.32 -5.64
C PRO A 53 10.79 18.82 -5.67
N GLN A 54 10.30 19.49 -4.63
CA GLN A 54 10.44 20.92 -4.52
C GLN A 54 11.94 21.04 -4.34
N ALA A 55 12.59 21.80 -5.24
CA ALA A 55 13.96 22.21 -5.05
C ALA A 55 13.97 22.99 -3.73
N SER A 56 14.13 22.26 -2.63
CA SER A 56 14.21 22.83 -1.31
C SER A 56 15.47 23.68 -1.33
N PRO A 57 15.39 25.01 -1.12
CA PRO A 57 16.57 25.84 -0.99
C PRO A 57 17.38 25.50 0.27
N SER A 58 16.97 24.49 1.06
CA SER A 58 17.65 24.04 2.26
C SER A 58 17.47 22.53 2.46
N ALA A 59 17.71 21.72 1.42
CA ALA A 59 18.25 20.40 1.68
C ALA A 59 19.71 20.65 2.07
N ARG A 60 20.01 20.63 3.38
CA ARG A 60 21.39 20.61 3.89
C ARG A 60 22.15 19.64 2.98
N ALA A 61 23.03 20.19 2.14
CA ALA A 61 23.74 19.41 1.16
C ALA A 61 24.31 18.21 1.90
N LYS A 62 23.84 17.00 1.56
CA LYS A 62 24.53 15.80 2.05
C LYS A 62 25.95 16.02 1.56
N PRO A 63 26.96 16.10 2.46
CA PRO A 63 28.33 16.26 2.02
C PRO A 63 28.57 15.17 0.98
N ALA A 64 29.14 15.54 -0.15
CA ALA A 64 29.45 14.60 -1.21
C ALA A 64 30.09 13.36 -0.56
N PRO A 65 29.66 12.13 -0.93
CA PRO A 65 30.23 10.93 -0.36
C PRO A 65 31.75 11.06 -0.52
N GLN A 66 32.46 11.03 0.61
CA GLN A 66 33.91 11.18 0.58
C GLN A 66 34.46 10.01 -0.24
N HIS A 67 35.15 10.33 -1.33
CA HIS A 67 35.88 9.32 -2.09
C HIS A 67 37.05 8.87 -1.23
N LEU A 68 36.85 7.80 -0.45
CA LEU A 68 37.92 7.10 0.21
C LEU A 68 38.60 6.20 -0.82
N SER A 69 39.93 6.23 -0.87
CA SER A 69 40.67 5.18 -1.56
C SER A 69 40.41 3.83 -0.89
N ASP A 70 40.59 2.72 -1.61
CA ASP A 70 40.37 1.37 -1.07
C ASP A 70 41.14 1.13 0.25
N ALA A 71 42.34 1.70 0.36
CA ALA A 71 43.16 1.61 1.56
C ALA A 71 42.57 2.39 2.76
N GLU A 72 41.96 3.55 2.52
CA GLU A 72 41.31 4.36 3.55
C GLU A 72 39.98 3.74 3.99
N LEU A 73 39.21 3.21 3.03
CA LEU A 73 37.98 2.49 3.31
C LEU A 73 38.23 1.29 4.23
N LEU A 74 39.29 0.50 3.98
CA LEU A 74 39.65 -0.64 4.83
C LEU A 74 40.03 -0.23 6.26
N ARG A 75 40.76 0.88 6.43
CA ARG A 75 41.07 1.42 7.76
C ARG A 75 39.82 1.87 8.49
N GLU A 76 38.89 2.48 7.78
CA GLU A 76 37.63 2.97 8.35
C GLU A 76 36.71 1.80 8.75
N ILE A 77 36.65 0.72 7.96
CA ILE A 77 35.95 -0.53 8.33
C ILE A 77 36.54 -1.14 9.61
N GLN A 78 37.87 -1.20 9.73
CA GLN A 78 38.53 -1.71 10.95
C GLN A 78 38.26 -0.81 12.16
N ARG A 79 38.23 0.51 11.98
CA ARG A 79 37.90 1.48 13.03
C ARG A 79 36.45 1.34 13.50
N LEU A 80 35.52 1.11 12.57
CA LEU A 80 34.08 0.97 12.82
C LEU A 80 33.67 -0.42 13.29
N ALA A 81 34.60 -1.37 13.39
CA ALA A 81 34.37 -2.70 13.91
C ALA A 81 34.85 -2.90 15.38
N PRO A 82 34.49 -2.05 16.38
CA PRO A 82 34.69 -2.44 17.76
C PRO A 82 33.64 -3.47 18.14
N GLY A 83 34.03 -4.75 18.25
CA GLY A 83 33.25 -5.79 18.92
C GLY A 83 32.21 -6.50 18.06
N SER A 84 32.62 -7.11 16.94
CA SER A 84 31.82 -8.13 16.26
C SER A 84 31.78 -9.46 17.06
N ASP A 85 31.34 -9.40 18.32
CA ASP A 85 31.08 -10.58 19.18
C ASP A 85 29.68 -11.17 18.95
N GLY A 86 29.07 -10.95 17.78
CA GLY A 86 27.65 -11.31 17.59
C GLY A 86 27.21 -11.76 16.20
N PHE A 87 28.10 -11.83 15.20
CA PHE A 87 27.73 -12.39 13.90
C PHE A 87 28.49 -13.70 13.67
N ALA A 88 27.97 -14.78 14.25
CA ALA A 88 28.37 -16.12 13.87
C ALA A 88 27.84 -16.41 12.46
N PRO A 89 28.70 -16.67 11.46
CA PRO A 89 28.26 -17.15 10.16
C PRO A 89 28.04 -18.66 10.28
N GLY A 90 26.78 -19.09 10.28
CA GLY A 90 26.41 -20.50 10.16
C GLY A 90 25.48 -20.97 11.26
N GLY A 91 24.20 -21.10 10.92
CA GLY A 91 23.18 -21.66 11.79
C GLY A 91 21.86 -21.71 11.02
N ASP A 92 21.70 -22.79 10.27
CA ASP A 92 20.55 -23.18 9.49
C ASP A 92 19.20 -22.87 10.15
N ALA A 93 18.60 -21.74 9.80
CA ALA A 93 17.17 -21.48 10.04
C ALA A 93 16.41 -21.60 8.72
N GLN A 94 16.59 -22.75 8.06
CA GLN A 94 15.59 -23.32 7.18
C GLN A 94 14.51 -23.96 8.05
N GLU A 95 13.64 -23.14 8.65
CA GLU A 95 12.41 -23.62 9.29
C GLU A 95 11.20 -23.02 8.57
N LYS A 96 10.82 -23.72 7.50
CA LYS A 96 9.45 -24.12 7.17
C LYS A 96 8.37 -23.09 7.59
N ASN A 97 8.03 -22.19 6.67
CA ASN A 97 6.68 -21.63 6.61
C ASN A 97 5.89 -22.35 5.51
N PRO A 98 5.33 -23.56 5.77
CA PRO A 98 4.44 -24.23 4.82
C PRO A 98 3.05 -23.57 4.76
N ASP A 99 2.75 -22.62 5.65
CA ASP A 99 1.40 -22.09 5.85
C ASP A 99 1.00 -20.94 4.91
N LEU A 100 1.93 -20.38 4.13
CA LEU A 100 1.60 -19.21 3.29
C LEU A 100 0.94 -19.57 1.95
N LEU A 101 0.94 -20.85 1.55
CA LEU A 101 0.43 -21.32 0.25
C LEU A 101 -0.77 -22.27 0.33
N ASP A 102 -1.14 -22.76 1.52
CA ASP A 102 -2.32 -23.63 1.70
C ASP A 102 -3.65 -22.83 1.83
N GLY A 103 -3.57 -21.49 1.95
CA GLY A 103 -4.73 -20.62 2.12
C GLY A 103 -5.46 -20.18 0.85
N LEU A 104 -4.97 -20.53 -0.35
CA LEU A 104 -5.56 -20.08 -1.63
C LEU A 104 -6.51 -21.10 -2.29
N GLY A 105 -6.79 -22.24 -1.63
CA GLY A 105 -7.40 -23.41 -2.29
C GLY A 105 -8.76 -23.90 -1.80
N ALA A 106 -9.40 -23.32 -0.78
CA ALA A 106 -10.59 -23.95 -0.18
C ALA A 106 -11.65 -23.00 0.42
N SER A 107 -12.16 -22.03 -0.34
CA SER A 107 -13.48 -21.44 -0.04
C SER A 107 -14.61 -22.28 -0.66
N ARG A 108 -14.71 -23.49 -0.10
CA ARG A 108 -15.92 -24.18 0.34
C ARG A 108 -17.23 -23.78 -0.34
N ALA A 109 -17.66 -24.65 -1.25
CA ALA A 109 -19.06 -24.93 -1.50
C ALA A 109 -19.80 -25.28 -0.20
N GLY A 110 -21.00 -24.71 -0.01
CA GLY A 110 -22.07 -25.32 0.78
C GLY A 110 -22.11 -24.98 2.27
N SER A 111 -22.99 -24.05 2.62
CA SER A 111 -23.91 -24.25 3.75
C SER A 111 -25.25 -23.58 3.44
N GLY A 112 -26.18 -24.39 2.95
CA GLY A 112 -27.59 -24.06 3.03
C GLY A 112 -28.01 -23.85 4.49
N GLY A 113 -28.82 -22.83 4.71
CA GLY A 113 -29.57 -22.60 5.94
C GLY A 113 -30.99 -22.17 5.55
N PRO A 114 -32.05 -22.79 6.10
CA PRO A 114 -33.41 -22.70 5.60
C PRO A 114 -34.11 -21.38 5.94
N ALA A 115 -35.08 -21.02 5.11
CA ALA A 115 -36.04 -19.96 5.32
C ALA A 115 -36.92 -20.20 6.56
N PRO A 116 -37.24 -19.15 7.33
CA PRO A 116 -38.48 -19.09 8.09
C PRO A 116 -39.50 -18.22 7.35
N GLY A 117 -40.62 -18.84 7.00
CA GLY A 117 -41.82 -18.16 6.54
C GLY A 117 -42.39 -17.27 7.64
N GLY A 118 -42.75 -16.05 7.26
CA GLY A 118 -43.59 -15.14 8.05
C GLY A 118 -44.89 -14.92 7.29
N ALA A 119 -45.92 -15.68 7.65
CA ALA A 119 -47.29 -15.39 7.27
C ALA A 119 -47.73 -14.09 7.96
N SER A 120 -48.13 -13.09 7.19
CA SER A 120 -48.90 -11.97 7.73
C SER A 120 -50.40 -12.30 7.63
N PRO A 121 -51.11 -12.40 8.76
CA PRO A 121 -52.57 -12.56 8.76
C PRO A 121 -53.23 -11.22 8.41
N GLY A 122 -54.33 -11.32 7.67
CA GLY A 122 -55.21 -10.18 7.37
C GLY A 122 -55.75 -9.51 8.64
N ALA A 123 -55.98 -8.21 8.53
CA ALA A 123 -56.85 -7.48 9.42
C ALA A 123 -57.83 -6.69 8.56
N ASP A 124 -58.97 -7.32 8.37
CA ASP A 124 -60.26 -6.72 8.01
C ASP A 124 -60.69 -5.78 9.16
N ARG A 125 -60.97 -4.51 8.84
CA ARG A 125 -62.00 -3.67 9.49
C ARG A 125 -62.14 -2.32 8.82
#